data_AF-A0A2V5GZ84-F1
#
_entry.id   AF-A0A2V5GZ84-F1
#
_cell.length_a   1.000
_cell.length_b   1.000
_cell.length_c   1.000
_cell.angle_alpha   90.00
_cell.angle_beta   90.00
_cell.angle_gamma   90.00
#
_symmetry.space_group_name_H-M   'P 1'
#
loop_
_entity.id
_entity.type
_entity.pdbx_description
1 polymer ?
#
loop_
_entity_poly.entity_id
_entity_poly.type
_entity_poly.pdbx_seq_one_letter_code
_entity_poly.pdbx_strand_id
1 'polypeptide(L)'
;YLGDTLVHLGFAFINCATNFNPLVILGPLTNYVFLRFVGGDKMTEASQEDRYKTADLHKYDQLQEWKSKKNSFWPGFKEIVNPWTWAVVGFGVVGVVVEEGLRGLLTK
;
A
#
# COMPACT_ATOMS: atom_id res chain seq x y z
N TYR A 1 -1.10 0.61 -5.66
CA TYR A 1 0.36 0.83 -5.45
C TYR A 1 0.79 1.00 -3.99
N LEU A 2 -0.12 1.25 -3.04
CA LEU A 2 0.22 1.41 -1.62
C LEU A 2 1.11 0.31 -1.03
N GLY A 3 0.82 -0.96 -1.31
CA GLY A 3 1.61 -2.09 -0.80
C GLY A 3 3.10 -1.99 -1.18
N ASP A 4 3.39 -1.60 -2.43
CA ASP A 4 4.76 -1.41 -2.90
C ASP A 4 5.47 -0.29 -2.13
N THR A 5 4.80 0.83 -1.91
CA THR A 5 5.34 1.93 -1.08
C THR A 5 5.56 1.50 0.37
N LEU A 6 4.65 0.72 0.96
CA LEU A 6 4.81 0.21 2.33
C LEU A 6 6.00 -0.74 2.45
N VAL A 7 6.25 -1.59 1.45
CA VAL A 7 7.43 -2.47 1.41
C VAL A 7 8.72 -1.63 1.37
N HIS A 8 8.78 -0.61 0.51
CA HIS A 8 9.94 0.28 0.45
C HIS A 8 10.16 1.03 1.77
N LEU A 9 9.10 1.54 2.38
CA LEU A 9 9.16 2.15 3.71
C LEU A 9 9.64 1.16 4.78
N GLY A 10 9.26 -0.11 4.68
CA GLY A 10 9.74 -1.19 5.54
C GLY A 10 11.26 -1.33 5.53
N PHE A 11 11.91 -1.23 4.36
CA PHE A 11 13.38 -1.26 4.29
C PHE A 11 14.03 -0.07 4.99
N ALA A 12 13.46 1.13 4.85
CA ALA A 12 13.94 2.30 5.58
C ALA A 12 13.73 2.15 7.09
N PHE A 13 12.60 1.58 7.51
CA PHE A 13 12.30 1.32 8.92
C PHE A 13 13.28 0.31 9.54
N ILE A 14 13.58 -0.80 8.86
CA ILE A 14 14.57 -1.78 9.31
C ILE A 14 15.96 -1.13 9.45
N ASN A 15 16.32 -0.22 8.54
CA ASN A 15 17.58 0.53 8.64
C ASN A 15 17.68 1.39 9.91
N CYS A 16 16.55 1.89 10.45
CA CYS A 16 16.53 2.63 11.71
C CYS A 16 17.00 1.81 12.92
N ALA A 17 16.87 0.48 12.87
CA ALA A 17 17.36 -0.42 13.93
C ALA A 17 18.87 -0.74 13.82
N THR A 18 19.56 -0.14 12.84
CA THR A 18 20.99 -0.37 12.56
C THR A 18 21.75 0.97 12.51
N ASN A 19 22.76 1.10 11.65
CA ASN A 19 23.45 2.37 11.39
C ASN A 19 22.62 3.23 10.43
N PHE A 20 21.63 3.95 10.98
CA PHE A 20 20.73 4.78 10.19
C PHE A 20 21.48 5.83 9.36
N ASN A 21 21.26 5.80 8.04
CA ASN A 21 21.68 6.85 7.13
C ASN A 21 20.43 7.52 6.53
N PRO A 22 20.21 8.83 6.72
CA PRO A 22 19.05 9.55 6.20
C PRO A 22 18.83 9.39 4.69
N LEU A 23 19.89 9.15 3.91
CA LEU A 23 19.80 8.92 2.46
C LEU A 23 18.92 7.72 2.09
N VAL A 24 18.74 6.75 3.01
CA VAL A 24 17.87 5.58 2.79
C VAL A 24 16.40 5.98 2.56
N ILE A 25 15.98 7.16 3.05
CA ILE A 25 14.61 7.69 2.88
C ILE A 25 14.34 8.11 1.42
N LEU A 26 15.39 8.46 0.66
CA LEU A 26 15.22 8.92 -0.72
C LEU A 26 14.58 7.87 -1.62
N GLY A 27 14.88 6.58 -1.40
CA GLY A 27 14.28 5.48 -2.15
C GLY A 27 12.75 5.41 -1.98
N PRO A 28 12.25 5.19 -0.75
CA PRO A 28 10.82 5.16 -0.46
C PRO A 28 10.09 6.46 -0.83
N LEU A 29 10.73 7.61 -0.62
CA LEU A 29 10.17 8.91 -0.99
C LEU A 29 10.00 9.01 -2.51
N THR A 30 11.03 8.64 -3.28
CA THR A 30 10.99 8.66 -4.75
C THR A 30 9.95 7.67 -5.27
N ASN A 31 9.89 6.45 -4.71
CA ASN A 31 8.87 5.46 -5.02
C ASN A 31 7.46 6.02 -4.81
N TYR A 32 7.19 6.60 -3.63
CA TYR A 32 5.90 7.19 -3.31
C TYR A 32 5.51 8.30 -4.30
N VAL A 33 6.42 9.26 -4.53
CA VAL A 33 6.17 10.39 -5.43
C VAL A 33 5.91 9.90 -6.87
N PHE A 34 6.72 8.95 -7.35
CA PHE A 34 6.57 8.42 -8.69
C PHE A 34 5.24 7.69 -8.87
N LEU A 35 4.89 6.77 -7.95
CA LEU A 35 3.66 5.99 -8.04
C LEU A 35 2.40 6.84 -7.84
N ARG A 36 2.50 7.91 -7.04
CA ARG A 36 1.35 8.78 -6.76
C ARG A 36 1.11 9.82 -7.85
N PHE A 37 2.16 10.42 -8.40
CA PHE A 37 2.02 11.64 -9.21
C PHE A 37 2.52 11.54 -10.64
N VAL A 38 3.42 10.60 -10.94
CA VAL A 38 4.07 10.50 -12.25
C VAL A 38 3.48 9.33 -13.04
N GLY A 39 3.68 8.11 -12.53
CA GLY A 39 3.20 6.88 -13.14
C GLY A 39 2.06 6.29 -12.34
N GLY A 40 2.21 5.01 -11.97
CA GLY A 40 1.36 4.29 -11.03
C GLY A 40 -0.13 4.56 -11.21
N ASP A 41 -0.75 5.11 -10.17
CA ASP A 41 -2.19 5.38 -10.14
C ASP A 41 -2.62 6.38 -11.21
N LYS A 42 -1.87 7.47 -11.40
CA LYS A 42 -2.24 8.53 -12.34
C LYS A 42 -2.30 8.01 -13.79
N MET A 43 -1.29 7.24 -14.19
CA MET A 43 -1.23 6.68 -15.54
C MET A 43 -2.28 5.58 -15.74
N THR A 44 -2.49 4.74 -14.72
CA THR A 44 -3.50 3.67 -14.75
C THR A 44 -4.91 4.24 -14.88
N GLU A 45 -5.23 5.26 -14.08
CA GLU A 45 -6.54 5.92 -14.13
C GLU A 45 -6.77 6.64 -15.46
N ALA A 46 -5.77 7.35 -16.00
CA ALA A 46 -5.89 8.03 -17.28
C ALA A 46 -6.13 7.03 -18.43
N SER A 47 -5.40 5.90 -18.44
CA SER A 47 -5.59 4.84 -19.43
C SER A 47 -6.96 4.16 -19.32
N GLN A 48 -7.44 3.89 -18.10
CA GLN A 48 -8.78 3.33 -17.88
C GLN A 48 -9.87 4.29 -18.34
N GLU A 49 -9.71 5.58 -18.04
CA GLU A 49 -10.68 6.60 -18.41
C GLU A 49 -10.81 6.77 -19.93
N ASP A 50 -9.69 6.84 -20.64
CA ASP A 50 -9.67 6.92 -22.11
C ASP A 50 -10.36 5.72 -22.76
N ARG A 51 -10.07 4.52 -22.26
CA ARG A 51 -10.66 3.26 -22.75
C ARG A 51 -12.15 3.17 -22.47
N TYR A 52 -12.60 3.56 -21.28
CA TYR A 52 -14.03 3.43 -20.93
C TYR A 52 -14.90 4.48 -21.60
N LYS A 53 -14.39 5.71 -21.80
CA LYS A 53 -15.12 6.75 -22.55
C LYS A 53 -15.50 6.31 -23.96
N THR A 54 -14.64 5.50 -24.60
CA THR A 54 -14.81 5.11 -26.00
C THR A 54 -15.46 3.74 -26.16
N ALA A 55 -15.18 2.78 -25.28
CA ALA A 55 -15.62 1.40 -25.43
C ALA A 55 -16.87 1.02 -24.61
N ASP A 56 -17.10 1.65 -23.44
CA ASP A 56 -18.16 1.24 -22.51
C ASP A 56 -18.52 2.37 -21.53
N LEU A 57 -19.58 3.12 -21.88
CA LEU A 57 -20.07 4.24 -21.06
C LEU A 57 -20.54 3.80 -19.67
N HIS A 58 -21.02 2.57 -19.51
CA HIS A 58 -21.45 2.07 -18.21
C HIS A 58 -20.25 1.89 -17.26
N LYS A 59 -19.13 1.35 -17.75
CA LYS A 59 -17.89 1.28 -16.97
C LYS A 59 -17.31 2.66 -16.68
N TYR A 60 -17.48 3.61 -17.60
CA TYR A 60 -17.07 4.98 -17.36
C TYR A 60 -17.84 5.60 -16.18
N ASP A 61 -19.16 5.45 -16.14
CA ASP A 61 -19.98 5.96 -15.02
C ASP A 61 -19.58 5.31 -13.69
N GLN A 62 -19.36 3.98 -13.67
CA GLN A 62 -18.87 3.28 -12.49
C GLN A 62 -17.50 3.79 -12.03
N LEU A 63 -16.59 4.09 -12.96
CA LEU A 63 -15.27 4.65 -12.66
C LEU A 63 -15.39 6.04 -12.03
N GLN A 64 -16.26 6.91 -12.56
CA GLN A 64 -16.49 8.25 -11.99
C GLN A 64 -17.10 8.17 -10.60
N GLU A 65 -18.10 7.30 -10.41
CA GLU A 65 -18.70 7.06 -9.11
C GLU A 65 -17.66 6.55 -8.10
N TRP A 66 -16.81 5.60 -8.50
CA TRP A 66 -15.74 5.07 -7.67
C TRP A 66 -14.71 6.15 -7.30
N LYS A 67 -14.24 6.95 -8.28
CA LYS A 67 -13.30 8.06 -8.05
C LYS A 67 -13.85 9.09 -7.05
N SER A 68 -15.17 9.32 -7.05
CA SER A 68 -15.81 10.24 -6.09
C SER A 68 -15.84 9.71 -4.65
N LYS A 69 -15.80 8.38 -4.48
CA LYS A 69 -16.02 7.70 -3.19
C LYS A 69 -14.74 7.14 -2.57
N LYS A 70 -13.71 6.88 -3.37
CA LYS A 70 -12.50 6.15 -2.99
C LYS A 70 -11.25 6.87 -3.48
N ASN A 71 -10.19 6.81 -2.67
CA ASN A 71 -8.86 7.20 -3.10
C ASN A 71 -8.13 5.93 -3.59
N SER A 72 -7.51 6.02 -4.77
CA SER A 72 -6.80 4.91 -5.42
C SER A 72 -5.57 4.43 -4.65
N PHE A 73 -4.96 5.34 -3.89
CA PHE A 73 -3.72 5.09 -3.19
C PHE A 73 -3.95 4.79 -1.71
N TRP A 74 -4.61 5.69 -0.99
CA TRP A 74 -4.81 5.57 0.45
C TRP A 74 -6.18 4.99 0.80
N PRO A 75 -6.27 4.00 1.71
CA PRO A 75 -7.56 3.51 2.18
C PRO A 75 -8.32 4.63 2.88
N GLY A 76 -9.63 4.70 2.64
CA GLY A 76 -10.50 5.59 3.39
C GLY A 76 -10.73 5.10 4.82
N PHE A 77 -11.17 5.99 5.72
CA PHE A 77 -11.47 5.63 7.13
C PHE A 77 -12.47 4.47 7.27
N LYS A 78 -13.38 4.30 6.30
CA LYS A 78 -14.33 3.18 6.27
C LYS A 78 -13.66 1.81 6.13
N GLU A 79 -12.43 1.74 5.64
CA GLU A 79 -11.68 0.47 5.58
C GLU A 79 -11.18 0.01 6.95
N ILE A 80 -11.12 0.91 7.95
CA ILE A 80 -10.75 0.55 9.32
C ILE A 80 -11.84 -0.32 9.97
N VAL A 81 -13.11 -0.11 9.62
CA VAL A 81 -14.21 -0.94 10.14
C VAL A 81 -14.41 -2.23 9.34
N ASN A 82 -13.63 -2.46 8.28
CA ASN A 82 -13.71 -3.66 7.47
C ASN A 82 -13.15 -4.86 8.26
N PRO A 83 -13.93 -5.93 8.51
CA PRO A 83 -13.47 -7.10 9.26
C PRO A 83 -12.23 -7.76 8.64
N TRP A 84 -12.08 -7.70 7.32
CA TRP A 84 -10.92 -8.26 6.63
C TRP A 84 -9.62 -7.53 6.95
N THR A 85 -9.69 -6.21 7.17
CA THR A 85 -8.53 -5.42 7.63
C THR A 85 -7.99 -6.00 8.93
N TRP A 86 -8.88 -6.29 9.89
CA TRP A 86 -8.51 -6.86 11.18
C TRP A 86 -8.07 -8.31 11.10
N ALA A 87 -8.65 -9.10 10.19
CA ALA A 87 -8.18 -10.46 9.94
C ALA A 87 -6.70 -10.47 9.49
N VAL A 88 -6.34 -9.63 8.52
CA VAL A 88 -4.96 -9.52 8.02
C VAL A 88 -4.01 -9.02 9.11
N VAL A 89 -4.40 -8.00 9.89
CA VAL A 89 -3.61 -7.54 11.04
C VAL A 89 -3.43 -8.66 12.06
N GLY A 90 -4.49 -9.41 12.35
CA GLY A 90 -4.46 -10.56 13.26
C GLY A 90 -3.47 -11.64 12.82
N PHE A 91 -3.47 -12.00 11.53
CA PHE A 91 -2.48 -12.94 10.99
C PHE A 91 -1.05 -12.44 11.14
N GLY A 92 -0.80 -11.14 10.93
CA GLY A 92 0.50 -10.53 11.16
C GLY A 92 0.96 -10.64 12.62
N VAL A 93 0.08 -10.32 13.57
CA VAL A 93 0.36 -10.45 15.01
C VAL A 93 0.65 -11.90 15.40
N VAL A 94 -0.15 -12.85 14.92
CA VAL A 94 0.08 -14.28 15.16
C VAL A 94 1.46 -14.70 14.63
N GLY A 95 1.84 -14.25 13.43
CA GLY A 95 3.16 -14.52 12.87
C GLY A 95 4.30 -14.06 13.79
N VAL A 96 4.23 -12.83 14.30
CA VAL A 96 5.23 -12.28 15.24
C VAL A 96 5.28 -13.09 16.53
N VAL A 97 4.13 -13.43 17.11
CA VAL A 97 4.08 -14.23 18.35
C VAL A 97 4.70 -15.61 18.16
N VAL A 98 4.43 -16.26 17.02
CA VAL A 98 5.02 -17.57 16.69
C VAL A 98 6.53 -17.45 16.47
N GLU A 99 6.99 -16.43 15.76
CA GLU A 99 8.42 -16.19 15.52
C GLU A 99 9.18 -15.99 16.83
N GLU A 100 8.71 -15.08 17.69
CA GLU A 100 9.35 -14.79 18.98
C GLU A 100 9.29 -15.99 19.93
N GLY A 101 8.20 -16.76 19.91
CA GLY A 101 8.08 -17.99 20.68
C GLY A 101 9.11 -19.05 20.26
N LEU A 102 9.25 -19.29 18.95
CA LEU A 102 10.26 -20.22 18.41
C LEU A 102 11.69 -19.73 18.69
N ARG A 103 11.95 -18.43 18.50
CA ARG A 103 13.25 -17.82 18.80
C ARG A 103 13.61 -18.00 20.27
N GLY A 104 12.68 -17.75 21.19
CA GLY A 104 12.90 -17.95 22.63
C GLY A 104 13.17 -19.40 23.03
N LEU A 105 12.67 -20.39 22.27
CA LEU A 105 12.95 -21.81 22.48
C LEU A 105 14.31 -22.23 21.91
N LEU A 106 14.70 -21.69 20.76
CA LEU A 106 15.95 -22.03 20.06
C LEU A 106 17.20 -21.34 20.64
N THR A 107 17.02 -20.22 21.35
CA THR A 107 18.12 -19.47 21.96
C THR A 107 18.37 -19.84 23.44
N LYS A 108 17.62 -20.80 23.97
CA LYS A 108 17.82 -21.43 25.28
C LYS A 108 18.58 -22.74 25.12
#